data_AF-A0A0V0R653-F1
#
_entry.id   AF-A0A0V0R653-F1
#
_cell.length_a   1.000
_cell.length_b   1.000
_cell.length_c   1.000
_cell.angle_alpha   90.00
_cell.angle_beta   90.00
_cell.angle_gamma   90.00
#
_symmetry.space_group_name_H-M   'P 1'
#
loop_
_entity.id
_entity.type
_entity.pdbx_description
1 polymer ?
#
loop_
_entity_poly.entity_id
_entity_poly.type
_entity_poly.pdbx_seq_one_letter_code
_entity_poly.pdbx_strand_id
1 'polypeptide(L)'
;MVQVLNSDEVQIQLKTQWILKREGQNRDKVTGQYKAYIDDSFKKSLINYFDDDGESFIKFEPIQFYPMLVYISNDQVSFQKNFEPKSQNTPQNQILYGSLSIEQQENQYYWKLQRSETKYFDEILAYDGEDERFTFLTLNELIVSDLISSVTSTITVLGLYVVLIVTVGQMLKSYIHRISQRVIYEEIPQTDELFDLCQGIYTARKQNDIEKEEYYYEILIKIYKSPEILRQITGDSLYQQELNQYEIDNNI
;
A
#
# COMPACT_ATOMS: atom_id res chain seq x y z
N MET A 1 19.60 -23.46 -42.58
CA MET A 1 18.38 -23.76 -41.79
C MET A 1 17.96 -25.21 -41.99
N VAL A 2 17.75 -25.66 -43.23
CA VAL A 2 17.42 -27.06 -43.58
C VAL A 2 18.34 -28.12 -42.94
N GLN A 3 19.66 -27.91 -42.94
CA GLN A 3 20.61 -28.82 -42.29
C GLN A 3 20.42 -28.96 -40.77
N VAL A 4 19.91 -27.92 -40.09
CA VAL A 4 19.60 -27.93 -38.64
C VAL A 4 18.20 -28.52 -38.39
N LEU A 5 17.32 -28.47 -39.38
CA LEU A 5 16.00 -29.12 -39.33
C LEU A 5 16.13 -30.64 -39.52
N ASN A 6 17.10 -31.10 -40.31
CA ASN A 6 17.31 -32.53 -40.57
C ASN A 6 18.04 -33.30 -39.44
N SER A 7 18.50 -32.63 -38.39
CA SER A 7 19.09 -33.31 -37.23
C SER A 7 18.01 -33.72 -36.23
N ASP A 8 17.95 -35.01 -35.89
CA ASP A 8 16.98 -35.57 -34.94
C ASP A 8 17.22 -35.10 -33.48
N GLU A 9 18.41 -34.59 -33.18
CA GLU A 9 18.79 -34.15 -31.83
C GLU A 9 18.32 -32.74 -31.46
N VAL A 10 17.78 -31.96 -32.42
CA VAL A 10 17.45 -30.54 -32.21
C VAL A 10 15.95 -30.32 -32.07
N GLN A 11 15.52 -29.93 -30.87
CA GLN A 11 14.18 -29.42 -30.60
C GLN A 11 14.08 -27.95 -31.02
N ILE A 12 13.09 -27.64 -31.86
CA ILE A 12 12.85 -26.28 -32.34
C ILE A 12 11.80 -25.62 -31.44
N GLN A 13 12.07 -24.39 -31.04
CA GLN A 13 11.19 -23.63 -30.18
C GLN A 13 10.73 -22.35 -30.90
N LEU A 14 9.43 -22.16 -31.02
CA LEU A 14 8.84 -20.88 -31.43
C LEU A 14 8.79 -19.95 -30.22
N LYS A 15 9.28 -18.73 -30.40
CA LYS A 15 9.25 -17.69 -29.38
C LYS A 15 8.39 -16.55 -29.88
N THR A 16 7.28 -16.29 -29.21
CA THR A 16 6.50 -15.07 -29.39
C THR A 16 6.82 -14.10 -28.27
N GLN A 17 6.99 -12.82 -28.62
CA GLN A 17 7.26 -11.75 -27.67
C GLN A 17 6.31 -10.60 -27.94
N TRP A 18 5.82 -9.96 -26.89
CA TRP A 18 5.00 -8.77 -27.00
C TRP A 18 5.53 -7.69 -26.06
N ILE A 19 5.36 -6.45 -26.50
CA ILE A 19 5.76 -5.25 -25.78
C ILE A 19 4.54 -4.34 -25.78
N LEU A 20 3.98 -4.11 -24.60
CA LEU A 20 2.81 -3.27 -24.40
C LEU A 20 3.27 -1.96 -23.78
N LYS A 21 2.91 -0.84 -24.42
CA LYS A 21 3.18 0.48 -23.88
C LYS A 21 1.95 1.00 -23.13
N ARG A 22 2.10 1.28 -21.84
CA ARG A 22 1.11 2.01 -21.05
C ARG A 22 1.42 3.50 -21.13
N GLU A 23 0.39 4.33 -21.22
CA GLU A 23 0.55 5.79 -21.25
C GLU A 23 0.42 6.36 -19.83
N GLY A 24 1.43 7.13 -19.38
CA GLY A 24 1.34 7.98 -18.19
C GLY A 24 2.19 7.63 -16.97
N GLN A 25 3.20 6.75 -17.04
CA GLN A 25 3.99 6.32 -15.86
C GLN A 25 5.45 5.96 -16.22
N ASN A 26 6.44 6.20 -15.35
CA ASN A 26 7.86 5.82 -15.58
C ASN A 26 8.12 4.31 -15.86
N ARG A 27 7.11 3.44 -15.70
CA ARG A 27 7.12 2.02 -16.06
C ARG A 27 6.28 1.75 -17.32
N ASP A 28 6.59 2.47 -18.39
CA ASP A 28 5.77 2.52 -19.61
C ASP A 28 5.72 1.20 -20.40
N LYS A 29 6.67 0.27 -20.21
CA LYS A 29 6.77 -0.93 -21.05
C LYS A 29 6.57 -2.20 -20.23
N VAL A 30 5.53 -2.96 -20.58
CA VAL A 30 5.31 -4.31 -20.07
C VAL A 30 5.70 -5.30 -21.16
N THR A 31 6.57 -6.24 -20.82
CA THR A 31 7.03 -7.26 -21.77
C THR A 31 6.54 -8.64 -21.36
N GLY A 32 6.30 -9.48 -22.35
CA GLY A 32 6.03 -10.88 -22.15
C GLY A 32 6.61 -11.71 -23.27
N GLN A 33 6.78 -12.99 -22.98
CA GLN A 33 7.22 -13.97 -23.95
C GLN A 33 6.48 -15.27 -23.74
N TYR A 34 6.18 -15.95 -24.84
CA TYR A 34 5.66 -17.30 -24.86
C TYR A 34 6.57 -18.18 -25.71
N LYS A 35 6.76 -19.40 -25.24
CA LYS A 35 7.67 -20.39 -25.82
C LYS A 35 6.86 -21.63 -26.13
N ALA A 36 6.76 -21.99 -27.40
CA ALA A 36 6.09 -23.20 -27.87
C ALA A 36 7.13 -24.14 -28.46
N TYR A 37 7.05 -25.43 -28.13
CA TYR A 37 7.86 -26.46 -28.76
C TYR A 37 7.14 -26.95 -30.01
N ILE A 38 7.89 -27.12 -31.09
CA ILE A 38 7.37 -27.61 -32.37
C ILE A 38 7.34 -29.14 -32.35
N ASP A 39 6.23 -29.71 -32.80
CA ASP A 39 6.10 -31.15 -33.02
C ASP A 39 6.83 -31.61 -34.29
N ASP A 40 7.23 -32.88 -34.32
CA ASP A 40 7.94 -33.48 -35.45
C ASP A 40 7.14 -33.46 -36.76
N SER A 41 5.79 -33.42 -36.70
CA SER A 41 4.92 -33.28 -37.88
C SER A 41 5.12 -31.94 -38.59
N PHE A 42 5.16 -30.86 -37.81
CA PHE A 42 5.42 -29.51 -38.31
C PHE A 42 6.85 -29.37 -38.81
N LYS A 43 7.82 -29.99 -38.11
CA LYS A 43 9.24 -30.02 -38.55
C LYS A 43 9.39 -30.64 -39.94
N LYS A 44 8.75 -31.80 -40.19
CA LYS A 44 8.74 -32.47 -41.50
C LYS A 44 8.06 -31.65 -42.59
N SER A 45 6.93 -31.01 -42.26
CA SER A 45 6.21 -30.13 -43.20
C SER A 45 7.09 -28.94 -43.63
N LEU A 46 7.88 -28.41 -42.71
CA LEU A 46 8.77 -27.28 -42.94
C LEU A 46 10.02 -27.67 -43.75
N ILE A 47 10.53 -28.90 -43.58
CA ILE A 47 11.60 -29.46 -44.43
C ILE A 47 11.10 -29.65 -45.86
N ASN A 48 9.93 -30.27 -46.04
CA ASN A 48 9.34 -30.50 -47.37
C ASN A 48 9.12 -29.18 -48.13
N TYR A 49 8.70 -28.11 -47.44
CA TYR A 49 8.56 -26.79 -48.06
C TYR A 49 9.88 -26.26 -48.64
N PHE A 50 10.98 -26.44 -47.91
CA PHE A 50 12.28 -25.91 -48.32
C PHE A 50 13.01 -26.78 -49.35
N ASP A 51 12.66 -28.07 -49.45
CA ASP A 51 13.23 -29.00 -50.43
C ASP A 51 12.49 -28.96 -51.79
N ASP A 52 11.23 -28.55 -51.83
CA ASP A 52 10.35 -28.54 -53.03
C ASP A 52 10.33 -27.17 -53.77
N ASP A 53 11.41 -26.38 -53.65
CA ASP A 53 11.59 -25.05 -54.26
C ASP A 53 10.45 -24.03 -54.05
N GLY A 54 9.57 -24.24 -53.05
CA GLY A 54 8.55 -23.30 -52.63
C GLY A 54 7.33 -23.18 -53.57
N GLU A 55 7.11 -24.14 -54.48
CA GLU A 55 6.03 -24.04 -55.49
C GLU A 55 4.61 -24.27 -54.94
N SER A 56 4.47 -24.74 -53.68
CA SER A 56 3.16 -25.05 -53.09
C SER A 56 2.85 -24.22 -51.83
N PHE A 57 1.61 -23.71 -51.78
CA PHE A 57 1.04 -23.12 -50.55
C PHE A 57 0.91 -24.22 -49.50
N ILE A 58 1.70 -24.15 -48.43
CA ILE A 58 1.63 -25.09 -47.31
C ILE A 58 0.98 -24.42 -46.11
N LYS A 59 -0.20 -24.93 -45.75
CA LYS A 59 -0.86 -24.63 -44.48
C LYS A 59 -0.34 -25.62 -43.43
N PHE A 60 0.31 -25.10 -42.40
CA PHE A 60 0.79 -25.93 -41.30
C PHE A 60 -0.35 -26.32 -40.36
N GLU A 61 -0.20 -27.46 -39.69
CA GLU A 61 -1.12 -27.84 -38.61
C GLU A 61 -1.17 -26.72 -37.56
N PRO A 62 -2.34 -26.43 -36.98
CA PRO A 62 -2.45 -25.38 -35.97
C PRO A 62 -1.58 -25.70 -34.77
N ILE A 63 -0.89 -24.70 -34.23
CA ILE A 63 -0.04 -24.81 -33.05
C ILE A 63 -0.43 -23.70 -32.08
N GLN A 64 -0.40 -24.00 -30.78
CA GLN A 64 -0.37 -22.93 -29.78
C GLN A 64 1.00 -22.25 -29.82
N PHE A 65 1.12 -21.15 -30.58
CA PHE A 65 2.34 -20.34 -30.62
C PHE A 65 2.22 -19.01 -29.87
N TYR A 66 1.04 -18.66 -29.36
CA TYR A 66 0.81 -17.44 -28.58
C TYR A 66 -0.27 -17.62 -27.51
N PRO A 67 -0.25 -16.81 -26.43
CA PRO A 67 -1.32 -16.77 -25.47
C PRO A 67 -2.43 -15.82 -25.93
N MET A 68 -3.66 -16.31 -25.89
CA MET A 68 -4.85 -15.51 -26.22
C MET A 68 -5.18 -14.48 -25.15
N LEU A 69 -4.97 -14.81 -23.87
CA LEU A 69 -5.20 -13.92 -22.73
C LEU A 69 -3.88 -13.49 -22.09
N VAL A 70 -3.67 -12.18 -22.03
CA VAL A 70 -2.50 -11.57 -21.42
C VAL A 70 -2.94 -10.71 -20.24
N TYR A 71 -2.56 -11.14 -19.04
CA TYR A 71 -2.73 -10.34 -17.82
C TYR A 71 -1.53 -9.40 -17.68
N ILE A 72 -1.81 -8.11 -17.62
CA ILE A 72 -0.79 -7.07 -17.52
C ILE A 72 -0.73 -6.63 -16.06
N SER A 73 0.29 -7.08 -15.32
CA SER A 73 0.49 -6.67 -13.92
C SER A 73 1.23 -5.34 -13.82
N ASN A 74 1.38 -4.84 -12.59
CA ASN A 74 2.17 -3.63 -12.32
C ASN A 74 3.70 -3.85 -12.42
N ASP A 75 4.18 -5.10 -12.38
CA ASP A 75 5.60 -5.44 -12.21
C ASP A 75 6.42 -5.49 -13.51
N GLN A 76 6.03 -4.74 -14.55
CA GLN A 76 6.66 -4.73 -15.89
C GLN A 76 6.67 -6.10 -16.62
N VAL A 77 6.07 -7.12 -16.03
CA VAL A 77 5.92 -8.46 -16.58
C VAL A 77 4.46 -8.71 -16.87
N SER A 78 4.14 -9.21 -18.06
CA SER A 78 2.81 -9.73 -18.34
C SER A 78 2.75 -11.23 -18.10
N PHE A 79 1.69 -11.68 -17.45
CA PHE A 79 1.42 -13.10 -17.23
C PHE A 79 0.47 -13.62 -18.30
N GLN A 80 0.79 -14.78 -18.87
CA GLN A 80 -0.16 -15.48 -19.73
C GLN A 80 -1.23 -16.18 -18.88
N LYS A 81 -2.46 -16.12 -19.35
CA LYS A 81 -3.57 -16.93 -18.82
C LYS A 81 -4.17 -17.71 -19.98
N ASN A 82 -4.76 -18.86 -19.67
CA ASN A 82 -5.50 -19.65 -20.65
C ASN A 82 -6.98 -19.51 -20.32
N PHE A 83 -7.81 -19.38 -21.34
CA PHE A 83 -9.26 -19.45 -21.18
C PHE A 83 -9.73 -20.88 -20.94
N GLU A 84 -9.10 -21.84 -21.59
CA GLU A 84 -9.46 -23.24 -21.45
C GLU A 84 -9.03 -23.77 -20.08
N PRO A 85 -9.94 -24.44 -19.34
CA PRO A 85 -9.57 -25.10 -18.11
C PRO A 85 -8.51 -26.15 -18.43
N LYS A 86 -7.38 -26.11 -17.72
CA LYS A 86 -6.39 -27.19 -17.77
C LYS A 86 -6.98 -28.43 -17.07
N SER A 87 -7.94 -29.10 -17.70
CA SER A 87 -8.42 -30.41 -17.23
C SER A 87 -7.38 -31.46 -17.61
N GLN A 88 -7.07 -32.36 -16.66
CA GLN A 88 -6.09 -33.44 -16.82
C GLN A 88 -6.37 -34.36 -18.02
N ASN A 89 -7.59 -34.31 -18.57
CA ASN A 89 -8.04 -35.11 -19.71
C ASN A 89 -8.34 -34.29 -20.98
N THR A 90 -7.97 -33.01 -21.03
CA THR A 90 -8.14 -32.23 -22.26
C THR A 90 -7.03 -32.64 -23.23
N PRO A 91 -7.34 -33.23 -24.40
CA PRO A 91 -6.32 -33.53 -25.37
C PRO A 91 -5.63 -32.21 -25.78
N GLN A 92 -4.30 -32.20 -25.79
CA GLN A 92 -3.49 -31.03 -26.20
C GLN A 92 -3.92 -30.47 -27.57
N ASN A 93 -4.51 -31.32 -28.43
CA ASN A 93 -5.11 -30.98 -29.72
C ASN A 93 -6.33 -30.04 -29.67
N GLN A 94 -6.85 -29.67 -28.50
CA GLN A 94 -7.92 -28.66 -28.38
C GLN A 94 -7.41 -27.25 -28.12
N ILE A 95 -6.17 -27.12 -27.65
CA ILE A 95 -5.55 -25.82 -27.36
C ILE A 95 -4.87 -25.32 -28.63
N LEU A 96 -5.66 -25.01 -29.66
CA LEU A 96 -5.16 -24.57 -30.97
C LEU A 96 -5.50 -23.10 -31.17
N TYR A 97 -4.49 -22.23 -31.12
CA TYR A 97 -4.72 -20.79 -31.20
C TYR A 97 -4.37 -20.18 -32.56
N GLY A 98 -3.60 -20.87 -33.41
CA GLY A 98 -3.42 -20.41 -34.78
C GLY A 98 -2.72 -21.39 -35.71
N SER A 99 -2.94 -21.21 -36.99
CA SER A 99 -2.21 -21.87 -38.08
C SER A 99 -1.21 -20.90 -38.69
N LEU A 100 -0.05 -21.45 -39.06
CA LEU A 100 0.95 -20.75 -39.82
C LEU A 100 0.80 -21.13 -41.31
N SER A 101 1.06 -20.19 -42.21
CA SER A 101 1.11 -20.44 -43.65
C SER A 101 2.21 -19.57 -44.26
N ILE A 102 2.79 -20.04 -45.35
CA ILE A 102 3.74 -19.25 -46.15
C ILE A 102 3.03 -18.90 -47.44
N GLU A 103 3.01 -17.61 -47.76
CA GLU A 103 2.43 -17.11 -49.00
C GLU A 103 3.51 -16.35 -49.78
N GLN A 104 3.49 -16.51 -51.10
CA GLN A 104 4.42 -15.86 -52.02
C GLN A 104 3.66 -14.79 -52.79
N GLN A 105 4.11 -13.54 -52.68
CA GLN A 105 3.61 -12.42 -53.48
C GLN A 105 4.80 -11.66 -54.07
N GLU A 106 4.72 -11.34 -55.37
CA GLU A 106 5.71 -10.50 -56.07
C GLU A 106 7.17 -10.92 -55.84
N ASN A 107 7.45 -12.23 -55.88
CA ASN A 107 8.78 -12.81 -55.66
C ASN A 107 9.35 -12.60 -54.24
N GLN A 108 8.48 -12.30 -53.27
CA GLN A 108 8.78 -12.26 -51.84
C GLN A 108 7.95 -13.30 -51.09
N TYR A 109 8.56 -13.91 -50.08
CA TYR A 109 7.90 -14.87 -49.19
C TYR A 109 7.58 -14.21 -47.87
N TYR A 110 6.36 -14.39 -47.38
CA TYR A 110 5.97 -13.91 -46.07
C TYR A 110 5.25 -15.00 -45.27
N TRP A 111 5.40 -14.89 -43.95
CA TRP A 111 4.69 -15.74 -43.00
C TRP A 111 3.33 -15.11 -42.70
N LYS A 112 2.28 -15.84 -42.99
CA LYS A 112 0.91 -15.48 -42.68
C LYS A 112 0.43 -16.27 -41.46
N LEU A 113 0.02 -15.53 -40.44
CA LEU A 113 -0.46 -16.04 -39.16
C LEU A 113 -1.99 -15.92 -39.15
N GLN A 114 -2.69 -17.04 -39.02
CA GLN A 114 -4.15 -17.06 -38.95
C GLN A 114 -4.59 -17.68 -37.62
N ARG A 115 -5.63 -17.11 -37.00
CA ARG A 115 -6.25 -17.69 -35.81
C ARG A 115 -6.98 -18.99 -36.17
N SER A 116 -7.03 -19.93 -35.24
CA SER A 116 -7.87 -21.13 -35.35
C SER A 116 -9.18 -20.97 -34.58
N GLU A 117 -10.22 -21.68 -35.00
CA GLU A 117 -11.52 -21.71 -34.33
C GLU A 117 -11.39 -22.29 -32.93
N THR A 118 -12.02 -21.64 -31.95
CA THR A 118 -11.99 -22.07 -30.55
C THR A 118 -13.35 -21.84 -29.91
N LYS A 119 -13.93 -22.91 -29.38
CA LYS A 119 -15.31 -22.95 -28.88
C LYS A 119 -15.68 -21.79 -27.93
N TYR A 120 -14.78 -21.42 -27.02
CA TYR A 120 -15.05 -20.40 -25.99
C TYR A 120 -14.77 -18.97 -26.45
N PHE A 121 -13.81 -18.78 -27.36
CA PHE A 121 -13.40 -17.44 -27.77
C PHE A 121 -14.23 -16.95 -28.96
N ASP A 122 -14.72 -17.87 -29.80
CA ASP A 122 -15.66 -17.55 -30.89
C ASP A 122 -17.00 -17.02 -30.35
N GLU A 123 -17.38 -17.40 -29.11
CA GLU A 123 -18.54 -16.83 -28.40
C GLU A 123 -18.32 -15.36 -27.97
N ILE A 124 -17.08 -14.96 -27.69
CA ILE A 124 -16.73 -13.60 -27.22
C ILE A 124 -16.43 -12.67 -28.41
N LEU A 125 -15.73 -13.20 -29.42
CA LEU A 125 -15.39 -12.51 -30.66
C LEU A 125 -15.80 -13.41 -31.81
N ALA A 126 -16.93 -13.07 -32.44
CA ALA A 126 -17.44 -13.77 -33.61
C ALA A 126 -16.31 -13.93 -34.65
N TYR A 127 -16.06 -15.18 -35.03
CA TYR A 127 -15.06 -15.56 -36.02
C TYR A 127 -15.77 -16.10 -37.26
N ASP A 128 -15.55 -15.46 -38.40
CA ASP A 128 -16.25 -15.77 -39.66
C ASP A 128 -15.42 -16.69 -40.58
N GLY A 129 -14.36 -17.34 -40.06
CA GLY A 129 -13.48 -18.20 -40.86
C GLY A 129 -12.50 -17.44 -41.77
N GLU A 130 -12.88 -16.26 -42.24
CA GLU A 130 -12.12 -15.41 -43.16
C GLU A 130 -11.38 -14.26 -42.48
N ASP A 131 -11.54 -14.09 -41.16
CA ASP A 131 -10.92 -12.99 -40.43
C ASP A 131 -9.41 -13.24 -40.26
N GLU A 132 -8.61 -12.49 -41.03
CA GLU A 132 -7.14 -12.54 -40.98
C GLU A 132 -6.56 -11.83 -39.74
N ARG A 133 -7.41 -11.26 -38.87
CA ARG A 133 -6.96 -10.50 -37.71
C ARG A 133 -6.47 -11.41 -36.59
N PHE A 134 -5.25 -11.12 -36.15
CA PHE A 134 -4.70 -11.66 -34.93
C PHE A 134 -5.16 -10.85 -33.71
N THR A 135 -5.74 -11.51 -32.70
CA THR A 135 -6.33 -10.82 -31.54
C THR A 135 -5.73 -11.27 -30.22
N PHE A 136 -5.36 -10.30 -29.38
CA PHE A 136 -5.01 -10.50 -27.98
C PHE A 136 -6.11 -9.92 -27.08
N LEU A 137 -6.52 -10.68 -26.07
CA LEU A 137 -7.34 -10.15 -24.99
C LEU A 137 -6.44 -9.76 -23.82
N THR A 138 -6.51 -8.49 -23.41
CA THR A 138 -5.67 -7.94 -22.34
C THR A 138 -6.50 -7.62 -21.11
N LEU A 139 -6.03 -8.11 -19.96
CA LEU A 139 -6.57 -7.72 -18.65
C LEU A 139 -5.58 -6.76 -18.00
N ASN A 140 -5.97 -5.49 -17.92
CA ASN A 140 -5.12 -4.45 -17.38
C ASN A 140 -5.41 -4.23 -15.89
N GLU A 141 -4.42 -4.45 -15.05
CA GLU A 141 -4.50 -4.09 -13.63
C GLU A 141 -4.50 -2.58 -13.45
N LEU A 142 -5.30 -2.07 -12.50
CA LEU A 142 -5.31 -0.67 -12.13
C LEU A 142 -4.02 -0.33 -11.37
N ILE A 143 -3.32 0.70 -11.83
CA ILE A 143 -2.09 1.17 -11.19
C ILE A 143 -2.47 2.28 -10.21
N VAL A 144 -2.19 2.04 -8.93
CA VAL A 144 -2.23 3.09 -7.91
C VAL A 144 -0.91 3.86 -8.00
N SER A 145 -0.98 5.19 -7.93
CA SER A 145 0.20 6.06 -7.99
C SER A 145 1.29 5.62 -6.99
N ASP A 146 2.55 5.61 -7.45
CA ASP A 146 3.73 5.27 -6.65
C ASP A 146 3.86 6.12 -5.36
N LEU A 147 3.30 7.34 -5.37
CA LEU A 147 3.26 8.21 -4.20
C LEU A 147 2.30 7.68 -3.12
N ILE A 148 1.13 7.18 -3.52
CA ILE A 148 0.16 6.63 -2.56
C ILE A 148 0.66 5.29 -2.04
N SER A 149 1.21 4.44 -2.91
CA SER A 149 1.74 3.12 -2.50
C SER A 149 2.90 3.24 -1.52
N SER A 150 3.83 4.17 -1.76
CA SER A 150 4.94 4.46 -0.85
C SER A 150 4.47 4.99 0.50
N VAL A 151 3.49 5.90 0.52
CA VAL A 151 2.90 6.42 1.76
C VAL A 151 2.09 5.37 2.51
N THR A 152 1.42 4.45 1.82
CA THR A 152 0.69 3.34 2.47
C THR A 152 1.55 2.15 2.87
N SER A 153 2.87 2.21 2.63
CA SER A 153 3.77 1.13 3.02
C SER A 153 3.70 0.88 4.54
N THR A 154 4.03 -0.35 4.94
CA THR A 154 3.96 -0.83 6.33
C THR A 154 4.69 0.06 7.34
N ILE A 155 5.69 0.82 6.88
CA ILE A 155 6.47 1.76 7.69
C ILE A 155 5.61 2.91 8.21
N THR A 156 4.70 3.46 7.39
CA THR A 156 3.88 4.62 7.78
C THR A 156 2.86 4.26 8.86
N VAL A 157 2.23 3.10 8.73
CA VAL A 157 1.25 2.61 9.72
C VAL A 157 1.94 2.36 11.06
N LEU A 158 3.12 1.74 11.04
CA LEU A 158 3.93 1.53 12.24
C LEU A 158 4.40 2.86 12.86
N GLY A 159 4.84 3.81 12.02
CA GLY A 159 5.24 5.14 12.45
C GLY A 159 4.12 5.90 13.16
N LEU A 160 2.90 5.88 12.60
CA LEU A 160 1.72 6.48 13.23
C LEU A 160 1.40 5.84 14.59
N TYR A 161 1.50 4.51 14.70
CA TYR A 161 1.28 3.81 15.96
C TYR A 161 2.28 4.23 17.04
N VAL A 162 3.58 4.27 16.70
CA VAL A 162 4.63 4.69 17.63
C VAL A 162 4.44 6.13 18.07
N VAL A 163 4.16 7.05 17.13
CA VAL A 163 3.93 8.47 17.43
C VAL A 163 2.75 8.62 18.40
N LEU A 164 1.63 7.96 18.13
CA LEU A 164 0.43 8.05 18.97
C LEU A 164 0.72 7.58 20.40
N ILE A 165 1.39 6.43 20.57
CA ILE A 165 1.74 5.91 21.89
C ILE A 165 2.70 6.84 22.63
N VAL A 166 3.73 7.34 21.94
CA VAL A 166 4.70 8.26 22.54
C VAL A 166 4.01 9.55 22.98
N THR A 167 3.13 10.12 22.15
CA THR A 167 2.38 11.33 22.50
C THR A 167 1.50 11.12 23.72
N VAL A 168 0.72 10.03 23.76
CA VAL A 168 -0.14 9.72 24.90
C VAL A 168 0.69 9.48 26.17
N GLY A 169 1.80 8.74 26.07
CA GLY A 169 2.70 8.51 27.19
C GLY A 169 3.36 9.78 27.72
N GLN A 170 3.76 10.69 26.82
CA GLN A 170 4.31 12.00 27.20
C GLN A 170 3.28 12.89 27.87
N MET A 171 2.04 12.89 27.38
CA MET A 171 0.94 13.63 28.01
C MET A 171 0.71 13.13 29.44
N LEU A 172 0.54 11.82 29.64
CA LEU A 172 0.38 11.21 30.96
C LEU A 172 1.54 11.54 31.90
N LYS A 173 2.78 11.44 31.41
CA LYS A 173 3.98 11.81 32.18
C LYS A 173 3.97 13.27 32.60
N SER A 174 3.56 14.18 31.71
CA SER A 174 3.49 15.62 31.98
C SER A 174 2.51 15.96 33.11
N TYR A 175 1.35 15.28 33.15
CA TYR A 175 0.36 15.47 34.23
C TYR A 175 0.91 15.09 35.60
N ILE A 176 1.61 13.95 35.70
CA ILE A 176 2.13 13.45 36.98
C ILE A 176 3.34 14.29 37.45
N HIS A 177 4.21 14.72 36.52
CA HIS A 177 5.46 15.40 36.89
C HIS A 177 5.24 16.74 37.61
N ARG A 178 4.10 17.41 37.40
CA ARG A 178 3.81 18.72 37.99
C ARG A 178 3.15 18.65 39.37
N ILE A 179 2.77 17.47 39.85
CA ILE A 179 2.04 17.34 41.11
C ILE A 179 2.91 17.83 42.29
N SER A 180 4.15 17.36 42.39
CA SER A 180 5.04 17.75 43.50
C SER A 180 5.32 19.25 43.59
N GLN A 181 5.32 19.97 42.47
CA GLN A 181 5.56 21.41 42.45
C GLN A 181 4.37 22.21 43.00
N ARG A 182 3.16 21.63 42.98
CA ARG A 182 1.93 22.30 43.43
C ARG A 182 1.55 22.00 44.87
N VAL A 183 2.20 21.01 45.49
CA VAL A 183 1.92 20.58 46.88
C VAL A 183 1.89 21.76 47.86
N ILE A 184 2.80 22.73 47.72
CA ILE A 184 2.88 23.90 48.61
C ILE A 184 1.58 24.74 48.60
N TYR A 185 0.86 24.75 47.48
CA TYR A 185 -0.34 25.56 47.29
C TYR A 185 -1.64 24.74 47.32
N GLU A 186 -1.57 23.44 47.03
CA GLU A 186 -2.72 22.53 47.02
C GLU A 186 -2.96 21.86 48.39
N GLU A 187 -1.90 21.61 49.17
CA GLU A 187 -1.96 20.88 50.45
C GLU A 187 -1.83 21.82 51.66
N ILE A 188 -2.66 22.86 51.70
CA ILE A 188 -2.67 23.86 52.78
C ILE A 188 -3.74 23.49 53.84
N PRO A 189 -3.42 23.52 55.15
CA PRO A 189 -4.35 23.06 56.20
C PRO A 189 -5.55 24.00 56.40
N GLN A 190 -5.34 25.30 56.60
CA GLN A 190 -6.41 26.29 56.78
C GLN A 190 -6.26 27.44 55.77
N THR A 191 -7.35 27.84 55.11
CA THR A 191 -7.32 28.85 54.04
C THR A 191 -8.17 30.09 54.32
N ASP A 192 -8.80 30.17 55.49
CA ASP A 192 -9.76 31.23 55.83
C ASP A 192 -9.12 32.63 55.80
N GLU A 193 -7.91 32.79 56.35
CA GLU A 193 -7.22 34.09 56.35
C GLU A 193 -6.84 34.56 54.93
N LEU A 194 -6.43 33.64 54.06
CA LEU A 194 -6.19 33.94 52.64
C LEU A 194 -7.49 34.30 51.92
N PHE A 195 -8.59 33.60 52.25
CA PHE A 195 -9.90 33.87 51.69
C PHE A 195 -10.42 35.25 52.10
N ASP A 196 -10.28 35.63 53.37
CA ASP A 196 -10.64 36.95 53.89
C ASP A 196 -9.83 38.06 53.21
N LEU A 197 -8.54 37.83 52.94
CA LEU A 197 -7.71 38.76 52.17
C LEU A 197 -8.22 38.93 50.73
N CYS A 198 -8.59 37.84 50.07
CA CYS A 198 -9.20 37.88 48.73
C CYS A 198 -10.55 38.60 48.73
N GLN A 199 -11.34 38.41 49.79
CA GLN A 199 -12.60 39.11 50.00
C GLN A 199 -12.40 40.60 50.29
N GLY A 200 -11.31 40.98 50.98
CA GLY A 200 -10.87 42.36 51.16
C GLY A 200 -10.57 43.04 49.82
N ILE A 201 -9.82 42.37 48.94
CA ILE A 201 -9.55 42.85 47.56
C ILE A 201 -10.87 43.02 46.79
N TYR A 202 -11.74 42.02 46.82
CA TYR A 202 -13.04 42.07 46.15
C TYR A 202 -13.90 43.24 46.64
N THR A 203 -13.89 43.49 47.96
CA THR A 203 -14.66 44.58 48.58
C THR A 203 -14.10 45.95 48.22
N ALA A 204 -12.78 46.14 48.27
CA ALA A 204 -12.12 47.37 47.86
C ALA A 204 -12.42 47.70 46.38
N ARG A 205 -12.40 46.68 45.50
CA ARG A 205 -12.76 46.82 44.09
C ARG A 205 -14.21 47.25 43.90
N LYS A 206 -15.14 46.70 44.69
CA LYS A 206 -16.56 47.08 44.66
C LYS A 206 -16.80 48.52 45.13
N GLN A 207 -15.95 49.01 46.02
CA GLN A 207 -15.98 50.39 46.53
C GLN A 207 -15.23 51.39 45.64
N ASN A 208 -14.53 50.91 44.60
CA ASN A 208 -13.57 51.69 43.78
C ASN A 208 -12.48 52.38 44.62
N ASP A 209 -12.07 51.75 45.73
CA ASP A 209 -10.98 52.22 46.59
C ASP A 209 -9.65 51.57 46.17
N ILE A 210 -8.94 52.24 45.26
CA ILE A 210 -7.74 51.70 44.60
C ILE A 210 -6.56 51.57 45.57
N GLU A 211 -6.43 52.49 46.53
CA GLU A 211 -5.33 52.45 47.51
C GLU A 211 -5.43 51.21 48.39
N LYS A 212 -6.64 50.87 48.87
CA LYS A 212 -6.86 49.63 49.63
C LYS A 212 -6.71 48.38 48.77
N GLU A 213 -7.16 48.41 47.52
CA GLU A 213 -6.99 47.29 46.60
C GLU A 213 -5.49 46.97 46.41
N GLU A 214 -4.68 48.00 46.14
CA GLU A 214 -3.23 47.87 45.98
C GLU A 214 -2.56 47.31 47.24
N TYR A 215 -2.93 47.83 48.41
CA TYR A 215 -2.39 47.37 49.69
C TYR A 215 -2.65 45.88 49.94
N TYR A 216 -3.90 45.42 49.80
CA TYR A 216 -4.24 44.01 49.99
C TYR A 216 -3.58 43.11 48.94
N TYR A 217 -3.46 43.59 47.70
CA TYR A 217 -2.79 42.84 46.64
C TYR A 217 -1.29 42.69 46.90
N GLU A 218 -0.62 43.73 47.41
CA GLU A 218 0.80 43.65 47.79
C GLU A 218 1.02 42.60 48.90
N ILE A 219 0.13 42.56 49.89
CA ILE A 219 0.16 41.55 50.96
C ILE A 219 0.01 40.14 50.36
N LEU A 220 -0.98 39.94 49.49
CA LEU A 220 -1.22 38.64 48.85
C LEU A 220 0.04 38.15 48.12
N ILE A 221 0.66 39.01 47.32
CA ILE A 221 1.88 38.67 46.59
C ILE A 221 3.06 38.37 47.53
N LYS A 222 3.21 39.12 48.63
CA LYS A 222 4.26 38.85 49.63
C LYS A 222 4.08 37.46 50.26
N ILE A 223 2.85 37.05 50.55
CA ILE A 223 2.53 35.73 51.08
C ILE A 223 2.90 34.64 50.07
N TYR A 224 2.44 34.75 48.82
CA TYR A 224 2.74 33.74 47.79
C TYR A 224 4.22 33.67 47.38
N LYS A 225 5.00 34.73 47.63
CA LYS A 225 6.46 34.75 47.38
C LYS A 225 7.27 33.98 48.42
N SER A 226 6.75 33.74 49.62
CA SER A 226 7.46 33.05 50.69
C SER A 226 6.64 31.90 51.26
N PRO A 227 7.07 30.63 51.05
CA PRO A 227 6.36 29.47 51.61
C PRO A 227 6.37 29.48 53.15
N GLU A 228 7.33 30.16 53.77
CA GLU A 228 7.41 30.30 55.22
C GLU A 228 6.28 31.19 55.76
N ILE A 229 6.00 32.32 55.10
CA ILE A 229 4.91 33.23 55.46
C ILE A 229 3.57 32.55 55.19
N LEU A 230 3.45 31.87 54.05
CA LEU A 230 2.25 31.11 53.70
C LEU A 230 1.91 30.10 54.81
N ARG A 231 2.89 29.30 55.25
CA ARG A 231 2.72 28.33 56.35
C ARG A 231 2.31 29.00 57.67
N GLN A 232 2.90 30.14 58.01
CA GLN A 232 2.58 30.84 59.26
C GLN A 232 1.11 31.30 59.32
N ILE A 233 0.58 31.77 58.20
CA ILE A 233 -0.81 32.27 58.07
C ILE A 233 -1.80 31.11 58.04
N THR A 234 -1.44 30.01 57.40
CA THR A 234 -2.34 28.87 57.22
C THR A 234 -2.29 27.88 58.39
N GLY A 235 -1.34 28.04 59.31
CA GLY A 235 -1.13 27.15 60.45
C GLY A 235 -0.26 25.93 60.12
N ASP A 236 0.11 25.20 61.18
CA ASP A 236 0.83 23.92 61.07
C ASP A 236 -0.08 22.80 60.54
N SER A 237 0.52 21.67 60.14
CA SER A 237 -0.21 20.58 59.50
C SER A 237 -1.34 20.04 60.39
N LEU A 238 -2.44 19.60 59.77
CA LEU A 238 -3.59 19.00 60.46
C LEU A 238 -3.17 17.86 61.40
N TYR A 239 -2.17 17.06 61.03
CA TYR A 239 -1.59 16.02 61.88
C TYR A 239 -0.97 16.57 63.18
N GLN A 240 -0.29 17.71 63.13
CA GLN A 240 0.26 18.33 64.34
C GLN A 240 -0.85 18.91 65.22
N GLN A 241 -1.92 19.41 64.62
CA GLN A 241 -3.09 19.87 65.37
C GLN A 241 -3.79 18.70 66.09
N GLU A 242 -3.97 17.56 65.42
CA GLU A 242 -4.54 16.35 66.02
C GLU A 242 -3.67 15.77 67.14
N LEU A 243 -2.34 15.76 66.97
CA LEU A 243 -1.40 15.31 68.01
C LEU A 243 -1.42 16.24 69.22
N ASN A 244 -1.42 17.55 69.01
CA ASN A 244 -1.52 18.53 70.10
C ASN A 244 -2.86 18.36 70.84
N GLN A 245 -3.95 18.12 70.12
CA GLN A 245 -5.25 17.87 70.72
C GLN A 245 -5.25 16.58 71.57
N TYR A 246 -4.64 15.50 71.06
CA TYR A 246 -4.49 14.25 71.81
C TYR A 246 -3.61 14.41 73.05
N GLU A 247 -2.52 15.17 72.99
CA GLU A 247 -1.68 15.47 74.15
C GLU A 247 -2.43 16.31 75.20
N ILE A 248 -3.29 17.23 74.79
CA ILE A 248 -4.14 18.02 75.68
C ILE A 248 -5.21 17.13 76.35
N ASP A 249 -5.86 16.27 75.58
CA ASP A 249 -6.92 15.38 76.07
C ASP A 249 -6.41 14.27 77.00
N ASN A 250 -5.11 13.91 76.92
CA ASN A 250 -4.48 12.89 77.78
C ASN A 250 -3.63 13.46 78.93
N ASN A 251 -3.48 14.79 79.04
CA ASN A 251 -2.81 15.46 80.18
C ASN A 251 -3.80 16.12 81.17
N ILE A 252 -5.09 15.75 81.10
CA ILE A 252 -6.14 16.11 82.07
C ILE A 252 -6.61 14.83 82.78
#